data_AF-A0A254RZ70-F1
#
_entry.id   AF-A0A254RZ70-F1
#
_cell.length_a   1.000
_cell.length_b   1.000
_cell.length_c   1.000
_cell.angle_alpha   90.00
_cell.angle_beta   90.00
_cell.angle_gamma   90.00
#
_symmetry.space_group_name_H-M   'P 1'
#
loop_
_entity.id
_entity.type
_entity.pdbx_description
1 polymer ?
#
loop_
_entity_poly.entity_id
_entity_poly.type
_entity_poly.pdbx_seq_one_letter_code
_entity_poly.pdbx_strand_id
1 'polypeptide(L)'
;MFMYKYRNNLKLFLFWGIICLLANMVCTAGSAYDGDQGYWAGWVQQLMDRGFGGFSGNYPPLYVLWLWVVAKVHSLFGVAVGKTFFLKFICLWPVFFAHLFLVDWLCRLVGRFNYPQWKKHLLIAFVALNPALLLDGPVWGQVDLFPVLIAALAIYCVYRPRYIFLASMLYVLALLSKFQMIAFLPIFGGLFIRNWKTSWKGLPLAVAGAALVLLPFVVGGNLQPMLSRAYIQTMSQYAYATYNAANMWFLLVGNVAPDNVPIWGVSADGLGFLLKPIVLGKILFVIISVFTLVKSILCKNLRTAFALAALNGLAFFVLLPGMHERYLTYAVPMALCWFVLDLRRGGIPCLLISLVSALNVNMINSFRGSDVWMIISVMACAALVISLLVIAAPKWANAVVNAASRVSLPSWLPYVMLSVVVLIEGGILAYRSRPVLPPKGDNIVLLTSLNWIKTEQSYKSPQINKSVDFHDLVAGNRIYKFGIGAHAASKILMELPENADTLFVGAGIDAECRDDGSAIFIINVDEKEVWRSGLMRGRGDVALVQIPLQGASKLELETDPDGSNSCDHTDWLNGYIKLR
;
A
#
# COMPACT_ATOMS: atom_id res chain seq x y z
N MET A 1 -8.60 42.86 20.83
CA MET A 1 -9.16 42.21 19.61
C MET A 1 -8.58 40.81 19.30
N PHE A 2 -7.31 40.48 19.60
CA PHE A 2 -6.72 39.15 19.39
C PHE A 2 -7.27 38.04 20.33
N MET A 3 -7.59 38.37 21.58
CA MET A 3 -8.14 37.40 22.56
C MET A 3 -9.58 36.96 22.26
N TYR A 4 -10.41 37.79 21.61
CA TYR A 4 -11.80 37.46 21.30
C TYR A 4 -11.92 36.39 20.19
N LYS A 5 -11.01 36.42 19.19
CA LYS A 5 -10.90 35.38 18.16
C LYS A 5 -10.35 34.04 18.69
N TYR A 6 -9.68 34.05 19.85
CA TYR A 6 -9.11 32.84 20.47
C TYR A 6 -10.19 31.98 21.14
N ARG A 7 -11.15 32.61 21.84
CA ARG A 7 -12.25 31.90 22.54
C ARG A 7 -13.17 31.11 21.61
N ASN A 8 -13.39 31.56 20.37
CA ASN A 8 -14.30 30.87 19.43
C ASN A 8 -13.74 29.57 18.83
N ASN A 9 -12.41 29.43 18.70
CA ASN A 9 -11.82 28.20 18.15
C ASN A 9 -11.50 27.17 19.24
N LEU A 10 -11.46 27.57 20.52
CA LEU A 10 -11.35 26.63 21.62
C LEU A 10 -12.57 25.70 21.67
N LYS A 11 -13.80 26.23 21.50
CA LYS A 11 -15.00 25.40 21.41
C LYS A 11 -14.95 24.40 20.25
N LEU A 12 -14.46 24.85 19.09
CA LEU A 12 -14.26 24.00 17.92
C LEU A 12 -13.25 22.87 18.20
N PHE A 13 -12.13 23.19 18.85
CA PHE A 13 -11.15 22.18 19.27
C PHE A 13 -11.70 21.24 20.33
N LEU A 14 -12.39 21.73 21.37
CA LEU A 14 -12.94 20.86 22.41
C LEU A 14 -13.91 19.84 21.81
N PHE A 15 -14.81 20.28 20.92
CA PHE A 15 -15.75 19.38 20.25
C PHE A 15 -15.04 18.34 19.37
N TRP A 16 -14.22 18.79 18.40
CA TRP A 16 -13.57 17.87 17.46
C TRP A 16 -12.39 17.11 18.06
N GLY A 17 -11.76 17.63 19.10
CA GLY A 17 -10.71 16.97 19.86
C GLY A 17 -11.25 15.80 20.66
N ILE A 18 -12.42 15.96 21.31
CA ILE A 18 -13.13 14.84 21.95
C ILE A 18 -13.51 13.78 20.91
N ILE A 19 -14.08 14.19 19.77
CA ILE A 19 -14.43 13.24 18.70
C ILE A 19 -13.19 12.52 18.15
N CYS A 20 -12.10 13.24 17.92
CA CYS A 20 -10.82 12.67 17.47
C CYS A 20 -10.28 11.65 18.48
N LEU A 21 -10.32 11.97 19.78
CA LEU A 21 -9.91 11.06 20.85
C LEU A 21 -10.78 9.79 20.83
N LEU A 22 -12.10 9.93 20.84
CA LEU A 22 -13.02 8.79 20.82
C LEU A 22 -12.83 7.93 19.56
N ALA A 23 -12.65 8.56 18.39
CA ALA A 23 -12.37 7.84 17.14
C ALA A 23 -11.06 7.05 17.24
N ASN A 24 -9.98 7.63 17.77
CA ASN A 24 -8.73 6.91 18.00
C ASN A 24 -8.92 5.72 18.94
N MET A 25 -9.64 5.89 20.05
CA MET A 25 -9.89 4.80 21.01
C MET A 25 -10.70 3.66 20.39
N VAL A 26 -11.80 3.97 19.69
CA VAL A 26 -12.64 2.97 19.02
C VAL A 26 -11.84 2.25 17.92
N CYS A 27 -11.14 2.98 17.07
CA CYS A 27 -10.33 2.40 16.00
C CYS A 27 -9.17 1.54 16.54
N THR A 28 -8.67 1.81 17.74
CA THR A 28 -7.60 1.00 18.35
C THR A 28 -8.05 -0.44 18.60
N ALA A 29 -9.37 -0.68 18.75
CA ALA A 29 -9.94 -2.01 18.87
C ALA A 29 -9.90 -2.83 17.56
N GLY A 30 -9.56 -2.21 16.42
CA GLY A 30 -9.33 -2.93 15.16
C GLY A 30 -8.13 -3.88 15.25
N SER A 31 -8.18 -4.99 14.52
CA SER A 31 -7.06 -5.93 14.43
C SER A 31 -5.85 -5.25 13.81
N ALA A 32 -4.74 -5.23 14.54
CA ALA A 32 -3.48 -4.71 14.04
C ALA A 32 -2.86 -5.66 13.02
N TYR A 33 -1.99 -5.13 12.15
CA TYR A 33 -1.22 -5.95 11.23
C TYR A 33 -0.23 -6.84 12.01
N ASP A 34 -0.39 -8.16 11.90
CA ASP A 34 0.26 -9.13 12.78
C ASP A 34 1.80 -9.06 12.73
N GLY A 35 2.37 -8.84 11.54
CA GLY A 35 3.82 -8.71 11.36
C GLY A 35 4.42 -7.54 12.13
N ASP A 36 3.78 -6.37 12.07
CA ASP A 36 4.26 -5.16 12.75
C ASP A 36 4.14 -5.26 14.27
N GLN A 37 3.06 -5.87 14.78
CA GLN A 37 2.92 -6.13 16.21
C GLN A 37 3.98 -7.11 16.73
N GLY A 38 4.39 -8.07 15.90
CA GLY A 38 5.53 -8.95 16.19
C GLY A 38 6.82 -8.15 16.40
N TYR A 39 7.10 -7.18 15.52
CA TYR A 39 8.27 -6.31 15.67
C TYR A 39 8.20 -5.46 16.94
N TRP A 40 7.05 -4.84 17.24
CA TRP A 40 6.89 -4.06 18.47
C TRP A 40 7.14 -4.89 19.72
N ALA A 41 6.55 -6.10 19.80
CA ALA A 41 6.74 -6.98 20.95
C ALA A 41 8.21 -7.39 21.09
N GLY A 42 8.85 -7.82 19.98
CA GLY A 42 10.25 -8.21 19.98
C GLY A 42 11.18 -7.08 20.39
N TRP A 43 10.97 -5.86 19.88
CA TRP A 43 11.80 -4.70 20.20
C TRP A 43 11.64 -4.23 21.64
N VAL A 44 10.41 -4.21 22.16
CA VAL A 44 10.15 -3.89 23.57
C VAL A 44 10.81 -4.93 24.49
N GLN A 45 10.71 -6.22 24.16
CA GLN A 45 11.38 -7.28 24.92
C GLN A 45 12.91 -7.12 24.91
N GLN A 46 13.51 -6.82 23.76
CA GLN A 46 14.96 -6.57 23.67
C GLN A 46 15.42 -5.39 24.52
N LEU A 47 14.65 -4.30 24.54
CA LEU A 47 14.95 -3.12 25.36
C LEU A 47 14.78 -3.41 26.86
N MET A 48 13.83 -4.28 27.22
CA MET A 48 13.63 -4.73 28.60
C MET A 48 14.80 -5.57 29.09
N ASP A 49 15.26 -6.53 28.29
CA ASP A 49 16.27 -7.52 28.69
C ASP A 49 17.71 -7.00 28.56
N ARG A 50 17.99 -6.23 27.50
CA ARG A 50 19.38 -5.89 27.09
C ARG A 50 19.62 -4.38 26.94
N GLY A 51 18.60 -3.55 27.18
CA GLY A 51 18.68 -2.10 27.01
C GLY A 51 19.08 -1.66 25.60
N PHE A 52 19.60 -0.44 25.47
CA PHE A 52 20.00 0.14 24.18
C PHE A 52 21.22 -0.55 23.55
N GLY A 53 22.11 -1.13 24.37
CA GLY A 53 23.31 -1.83 23.89
C GLY A 53 22.99 -3.11 23.13
N GLY A 54 21.97 -3.87 23.56
CA GLY A 54 21.52 -5.09 22.89
C GLY A 54 20.34 -4.91 21.92
N PHE A 55 20.00 -3.67 21.54
CA PHE A 55 18.89 -3.40 20.63
C PHE A 55 19.26 -3.72 19.17
N SER A 56 18.53 -4.63 18.53
CA SER A 56 18.80 -5.06 17.15
C SER A 56 17.70 -4.72 16.15
N GLY A 57 16.74 -3.86 16.51
CA GLY A 57 15.70 -3.40 15.59
C GLY A 57 16.22 -2.45 14.49
N ASN A 58 15.44 -2.33 13.43
CA ASN A 58 15.71 -1.48 12.26
C ASN A 58 14.89 -0.16 12.27
N TYR A 59 14.54 0.33 13.46
CA TYR A 59 13.76 1.56 13.62
C TYR A 59 14.63 2.75 14.05
N PRO A 60 14.37 3.97 13.56
CA PRO A 60 15.09 5.18 13.97
C PRO A 60 15.02 5.48 15.47
N PRO A 61 16.07 6.09 16.03
CA PRO A 61 16.35 6.07 17.47
C PRO A 61 15.34 6.83 18.33
N LEU A 62 14.70 7.90 17.83
CA LEU A 62 13.80 8.70 18.66
C LEU A 62 12.56 7.90 19.07
N TYR A 63 11.99 7.10 18.18
CA TYR A 63 10.85 6.25 18.55
C TYR A 63 11.29 5.02 19.37
N VAL A 64 12.53 4.56 19.22
CA VAL A 64 13.09 3.50 20.10
C VAL A 64 13.19 3.98 21.55
N LEU A 65 13.43 5.27 21.81
CA LEU A 65 13.32 5.83 23.16
C LEU A 65 11.91 5.67 23.73
N TRP A 66 10.87 5.83 22.90
CA TRP A 66 9.49 5.56 23.32
C TRP A 66 9.26 4.08 23.64
N LEU A 67 9.75 3.17 22.78
CA LEU A 67 9.67 1.73 23.06
C LEU A 67 10.39 1.34 24.35
N TRP A 68 11.47 2.04 24.72
CA TRP A 68 12.12 1.84 26.00
C TRP A 68 11.24 2.28 27.17
N VAL A 69 10.49 3.39 27.03
CA VAL A 69 9.45 3.76 28.01
C VAL A 69 8.38 2.68 28.11
N VAL A 70 7.93 2.12 26.98
CA VAL A 70 6.96 1.01 26.96
C VAL A 70 7.52 -0.21 27.70
N ALA A 71 8.78 -0.57 27.49
CA ALA A 71 9.45 -1.64 28.22
C ALA A 71 9.49 -1.39 29.73
N LYS A 72 9.72 -0.15 30.16
CA LYS A 72 9.67 0.23 31.58
C LYS A 72 8.26 0.15 32.17
N VAL A 73 7.23 0.49 31.39
CA VAL A 73 5.83 0.31 31.81
C VAL A 73 5.50 -1.17 32.01
N HIS A 74 5.87 -2.04 31.07
CA HIS A 74 5.69 -3.49 31.21
C HIS A 74 6.39 -4.05 32.45
N SER A 75 7.64 -3.65 32.69
CA SER A 75 8.40 -4.05 33.87
C SER A 75 7.79 -3.52 35.18
N LEU A 76 7.33 -2.27 35.20
CA LEU A 76 6.72 -1.65 36.39
C LEU A 76 5.43 -2.34 36.82
N PHE A 77 4.59 -2.75 35.86
CA PHE A 77 3.30 -3.40 36.14
C PHE A 77 3.38 -4.93 36.14
N GLY A 78 4.55 -5.53 35.92
CA GLY A 78 4.71 -6.99 35.86
C GLY A 78 3.93 -7.65 34.72
N VAL A 79 3.70 -6.93 33.61
CA VAL A 79 2.93 -7.41 32.46
C VAL A 79 3.87 -7.98 31.41
N ALA A 80 3.68 -9.25 31.03
CA ALA A 80 4.47 -9.88 29.97
C ALA A 80 4.35 -9.13 28.64
N VAL A 81 5.46 -9.05 27.89
CA VAL A 81 5.46 -8.46 26.54
C VAL A 81 4.94 -9.51 25.55
N GLY A 82 3.95 -9.14 24.76
CA GLY A 82 3.37 -10.00 23.74
C GLY A 82 2.46 -9.20 22.80
N LYS A 83 1.98 -9.83 21.73
CA LYS A 83 1.05 -9.25 20.74
C LYS A 83 -0.34 -9.02 21.35
N THR A 84 -0.42 -8.07 22.27
CA THR A 84 -1.60 -7.77 23.08
C THR A 84 -2.17 -6.41 22.70
N PHE A 85 -3.46 -6.22 22.97
CA PHE A 85 -4.08 -4.90 22.86
C PHE A 85 -3.35 -3.85 23.70
N PHE A 86 -2.87 -4.23 24.90
CA PHE A 86 -2.13 -3.34 25.80
C PHE A 86 -0.83 -2.82 25.19
N LEU A 87 -0.02 -3.70 24.57
CA LEU A 87 1.19 -3.31 23.88
C LEU A 87 0.88 -2.31 22.75
N LYS A 88 -0.07 -2.67 21.87
CA LYS A 88 -0.51 -1.80 20.76
C LYS A 88 -0.94 -0.43 21.29
N PHE A 89 -1.79 -0.41 22.30
CA PHE A 89 -2.34 0.79 22.89
C PHE A 89 -1.25 1.74 23.38
N ILE A 90 -0.26 1.26 24.13
CA ILE A 90 0.83 2.10 24.67
C ILE A 90 1.81 2.53 23.57
N CYS A 91 2.14 1.66 22.63
CA CYS A 91 2.97 2.02 21.48
C CYS A 91 2.37 3.19 20.68
N LEU A 92 1.04 3.27 20.62
CA LEU A 92 0.31 4.30 19.86
C LEU A 92 0.09 5.63 20.59
N TRP A 93 0.50 5.78 21.86
CA TRP A 93 0.31 7.08 22.55
C TRP A 93 0.89 8.28 21.79
N PRO A 94 2.12 8.22 21.23
CA PRO A 94 2.64 9.32 20.42
C PRO A 94 1.73 9.70 19.24
N VAL A 95 1.01 8.73 18.67
CA VAL A 95 0.05 8.94 17.58
C VAL A 95 -1.22 9.63 18.09
N PHE A 96 -1.78 9.18 19.21
CA PHE A 96 -2.97 9.79 19.80
C PHE A 96 -2.74 11.26 20.14
N PHE A 97 -1.59 11.57 20.77
CA PHE A 97 -1.21 12.94 21.06
C PHE A 97 -0.91 13.74 19.79
N ALA A 98 -0.26 13.14 18.79
CA ALA A 98 -0.01 13.79 17.51
C ALA A 98 -1.32 14.13 16.77
N HIS A 99 -2.29 13.22 16.72
CA HIS A 99 -3.57 13.46 16.04
C HIS A 99 -4.39 14.53 16.75
N LEU A 100 -4.46 14.48 18.08
CA LEU A 100 -5.13 15.51 18.88
C LEU A 100 -4.46 16.88 18.72
N PHE A 101 -3.13 16.93 18.73
CA PHE A 101 -2.38 18.16 18.47
C PHE A 101 -2.63 18.70 17.06
N LEU A 102 -2.66 17.84 16.04
CA LEU A 102 -2.96 18.25 14.67
C LEU A 102 -4.35 18.91 14.60
N VAL A 103 -5.35 18.33 15.26
CA VAL A 103 -6.71 18.90 15.34
C VAL A 103 -6.71 20.26 16.05
N ASP A 104 -6.04 20.39 17.20
CA ASP A 104 -5.91 21.68 17.90
C ASP A 104 -5.23 22.73 17.02
N TRP A 105 -4.10 22.35 16.44
CA TRP A 105 -3.31 23.24 15.61
C TRP A 105 -4.08 23.74 14.40
N LEU A 106 -4.81 22.85 13.69
CA LEU A 106 -5.61 23.21 12.54
C LEU A 106 -6.88 24.00 12.92
N CYS A 107 -7.49 23.75 14.09
CA CYS A 107 -8.53 24.62 14.67
C CYS A 107 -8.03 26.06 14.85
N ARG A 108 -6.79 26.24 15.32
CA ARG A 108 -6.18 27.56 15.50
C ARG A 108 -5.83 28.22 14.16
N LEU A 109 -5.42 27.45 13.15
CA LEU A 109 -5.14 27.97 11.81
C LEU A 109 -6.42 28.38 11.09
N VAL A 110 -7.48 27.55 11.10
CA VAL A 110 -8.75 27.87 10.44
C VAL A 110 -9.41 29.12 11.03
N GLY A 111 -9.20 29.36 12.32
CA GLY A 111 -9.65 30.56 13.03
C GLY A 111 -9.15 31.89 12.47
N ARG A 112 -8.09 31.86 11.65
CA ARG A 112 -7.54 33.06 10.98
C ARG A 112 -8.37 33.49 9.78
N PHE A 113 -9.19 32.59 9.24
CA PHE A 113 -10.02 32.85 8.06
C PHE A 113 -11.46 33.16 8.46
N ASN A 114 -12.10 34.03 7.68
CA ASN A 114 -13.50 34.42 7.89
C ASN A 114 -14.46 33.44 7.21
N TYR A 115 -14.40 32.16 7.62
CA TYR A 115 -15.33 31.14 7.15
C TYR A 115 -16.57 31.04 8.04
N PRO A 116 -17.76 30.76 7.46
CA PRO A 116 -18.95 30.45 8.25
C PRO A 116 -18.71 29.20 9.11
N GLN A 117 -19.42 29.11 10.24
CA GLN A 117 -19.15 28.07 11.25
C GLN A 117 -19.27 26.65 10.70
N TRP A 118 -20.33 26.36 9.94
CA TRP A 118 -20.53 25.03 9.32
C TRP A 118 -19.31 24.59 8.50
N LYS A 119 -18.68 25.53 7.78
CA LYS A 119 -17.50 25.27 6.96
C LYS A 119 -16.28 24.97 7.81
N LYS A 120 -16.08 25.69 8.92
CA LYS A 120 -15.01 25.38 9.88
C LYS A 120 -15.21 23.99 10.49
N HIS A 121 -16.44 23.65 10.87
CA HIS A 121 -16.75 22.32 11.38
C HIS A 121 -16.46 21.23 10.34
N LEU A 122 -16.87 21.38 9.08
CA LEU A 122 -16.55 20.39 8.03
C LEU A 122 -15.04 20.22 7.79
N LEU A 123 -14.28 21.32 7.76
CA LEU A 123 -12.83 21.26 7.58
C LEU A 123 -12.15 20.49 8.71
N ILE A 124 -12.51 20.79 9.96
CA ILE A 124 -11.91 20.14 11.12
C ILE A 124 -12.45 18.71 11.32
N ALA A 125 -13.71 18.44 10.95
CA ALA A 125 -14.25 17.08 10.90
C ALA A 125 -13.38 16.18 10.03
N PHE A 126 -13.03 16.65 8.83
CA PHE A 126 -12.21 15.89 7.89
C PHE A 126 -10.76 15.70 8.38
N VAL A 127 -10.24 16.59 9.23
CA VAL A 127 -8.94 16.41 9.91
C VAL A 127 -9.04 15.38 11.03
N ALA A 128 -10.04 15.51 11.90
CA ALA A 128 -10.24 14.66 13.07
C ALA A 128 -10.60 13.22 12.70
N LEU A 129 -11.40 13.05 11.64
CA LEU A 129 -11.90 11.76 11.17
C LEU A 129 -11.29 11.36 9.82
N ASN A 130 -10.06 11.84 9.54
CA ASN A 130 -9.40 11.49 8.28
C ASN A 130 -9.19 9.97 8.21
N PRO A 131 -9.74 9.26 7.19
CA PRO A 131 -9.70 7.82 7.15
C PRO A 131 -8.29 7.27 7.03
N ALA A 132 -7.37 7.95 6.32
CA ALA A 132 -5.99 7.48 6.20
C ALA A 132 -5.26 7.48 7.55
N LEU A 133 -5.45 8.53 8.36
CA LEU A 133 -4.82 8.63 9.68
C LEU A 133 -5.37 7.59 10.66
N LEU A 134 -6.68 7.32 10.63
CA LEU A 134 -7.30 6.33 11.49
C LEU A 134 -6.97 4.89 11.08
N LEU A 135 -6.93 4.61 9.77
CA LEU A 135 -6.59 3.28 9.28
C LEU A 135 -5.12 2.94 9.54
N ASP A 136 -4.21 3.86 9.28
CA ASP A 136 -2.77 3.65 9.50
C ASP A 136 -2.39 3.67 10.99
N GLY A 137 -2.90 4.64 11.75
CA GLY A 137 -2.55 4.79 13.16
C GLY A 137 -3.25 3.73 14.04
N PRO A 138 -4.45 4.06 14.57
CA PRO A 138 -5.12 3.20 15.54
C PRO A 138 -5.58 1.84 15.00
N VAL A 139 -6.08 1.72 13.76
CA VAL A 139 -6.51 0.40 13.25
C VAL A 139 -5.30 -0.50 13.01
N TRP A 140 -4.39 -0.11 12.13
CA TRP A 140 -3.22 -0.92 11.77
C TRP A 140 -2.19 -1.05 12.90
N GLY A 141 -1.96 0.01 13.67
CA GLY A 141 -0.96 0.05 14.74
C GLY A 141 0.37 0.68 14.34
N GLN A 142 0.39 1.57 13.36
CA GLN A 142 1.58 2.31 12.93
C GLN A 142 1.69 3.70 13.56
N VAL A 143 2.88 4.27 13.48
CA VAL A 143 3.21 5.54 14.14
C VAL A 143 3.57 6.67 13.18
N ASP A 144 3.12 6.59 11.93
CA ASP A 144 3.59 7.45 10.83
C ASP A 144 3.18 8.91 10.98
N LEU A 145 2.07 9.19 11.68
CA LEU A 145 1.62 10.56 11.95
C LEU A 145 2.60 11.33 12.85
N PHE A 146 3.23 10.65 13.82
CA PHE A 146 4.14 11.28 14.78
C PHE A 146 5.34 11.99 14.12
N PRO A 147 6.19 11.33 13.30
CA PRO A 147 7.33 11.98 12.64
C PRO A 147 6.89 13.08 11.67
N VAL A 148 5.78 12.89 10.94
CA VAL A 148 5.29 13.88 9.96
C VAL A 148 4.87 15.16 10.64
N LEU A 149 4.23 15.06 11.80
CA LEU A 149 3.81 16.24 12.54
C LEU A 149 5.02 17.05 13.04
N ILE A 150 6.10 16.39 13.46
CA ILE A 150 7.36 17.05 13.81
C ILE A 150 7.93 17.78 12.58
N ALA A 151 7.94 17.13 11.40
CA ALA A 151 8.39 17.76 10.14
C ALA A 151 7.50 18.95 9.74
N ALA A 152 6.18 18.85 9.90
CA ALA A 152 5.22 19.91 9.62
C ALA A 152 5.44 21.12 10.55
N LEU A 153 5.73 20.87 11.83
CA LEU A 153 6.09 21.90 12.80
C LEU A 153 7.42 22.57 12.45
N ALA A 154 8.42 21.83 11.96
CA ALA A 154 9.67 22.40 11.49
C ALA A 154 9.43 23.42 10.35
N ILE A 155 8.62 23.05 9.34
CA ILE A 155 8.22 23.95 8.25
C ILE A 155 7.47 25.18 8.79
N TYR A 156 6.54 24.98 9.73
CA TYR A 156 5.78 26.06 10.33
C TYR A 156 6.65 27.05 11.12
N CYS A 157 7.64 26.56 11.87
CA CYS A 157 8.55 27.38 12.66
C CYS A 157 9.37 28.33 11.80
N VAL A 158 9.71 27.97 10.56
CA VAL A 158 10.43 28.88 9.64
C VAL A 158 9.62 30.17 9.37
N TYR A 159 8.30 30.11 9.39
CA TYR A 159 7.42 31.27 9.21
C TYR A 159 7.09 32.02 10.51
N ARG A 160 7.75 31.67 11.61
CA ARG A 160 7.58 32.30 12.92
C ARG A 160 8.93 32.84 13.40
N PRO A 161 9.17 34.16 13.32
CA PRO A 161 10.45 34.75 13.74
C PRO A 161 10.88 34.34 15.15
N ARG A 162 9.93 34.18 16.08
CA ARG A 162 10.18 33.72 17.45
C ARG A 162 10.59 32.25 17.55
N TYR A 163 10.23 31.38 16.61
CA TYR A 163 10.43 29.93 16.71
C TYR A 163 11.35 29.35 15.63
N ILE A 164 11.87 30.20 14.74
CA ILE A 164 12.71 29.74 13.61
C ILE A 164 13.94 28.95 14.04
N PHE A 165 14.52 29.24 15.22
CA PHE A 165 15.66 28.50 15.74
C PHE A 165 15.32 27.04 16.12
N LEU A 166 14.05 26.72 16.39
CA LEU A 166 13.58 25.36 16.65
C LEU A 166 13.46 24.53 15.36
N ALA A 167 13.39 25.18 14.19
CA ALA A 167 13.04 24.52 12.94
C ALA A 167 14.03 23.41 12.57
N SER A 168 15.33 23.68 12.64
CA SER A 168 16.38 22.68 12.35
C SER A 168 16.38 21.52 13.34
N MET A 169 16.20 21.80 14.64
CA MET A 169 16.09 20.74 15.65
C MET A 169 14.89 19.85 15.37
N LEU A 170 13.71 20.43 15.17
CA LEU A 170 12.49 19.67 14.86
C LEU A 170 12.68 18.83 13.60
N TYR A 171 13.28 19.38 12.54
CA TYR A 171 13.48 18.61 11.32
C TYR A 171 14.45 17.42 11.51
N VAL A 172 15.52 17.62 12.29
CA VAL A 172 16.43 16.51 12.68
C VAL A 172 15.71 15.47 13.52
N LEU A 173 14.90 15.89 14.51
CA LEU A 173 14.10 14.96 15.32
C LEU A 173 13.09 14.19 14.46
N ALA A 174 12.49 14.81 13.43
CA ALA A 174 11.63 14.11 12.49
C ALA A 174 12.36 12.98 11.74
N LEU A 175 13.59 13.25 11.25
CA LEU A 175 14.45 12.24 10.60
C LEU A 175 14.91 11.15 11.59
N LEU A 176 15.14 11.49 12.86
CA LEU A 176 15.49 10.55 13.93
C LEU A 176 14.29 9.72 14.40
N SER A 177 13.06 10.13 14.09
CA SER A 177 11.84 9.34 14.30
C SER A 177 11.54 8.42 13.12
N LYS A 178 11.74 8.89 11.88
CA LYS A 178 11.48 8.11 10.68
C LYS A 178 12.30 8.63 9.49
N PHE A 179 13.05 7.75 8.81
CA PHE A 179 13.89 8.14 7.67
C PHE A 179 13.08 8.75 6.53
N GLN A 180 11.86 8.27 6.32
CA GLN A 180 10.93 8.71 5.28
C GLN A 180 10.62 10.22 5.36
N MET A 181 10.92 10.90 6.48
CA MET A 181 10.85 12.36 6.58
C MET A 181 11.82 13.07 5.63
N ILE A 182 12.81 12.37 5.07
CA ILE A 182 13.66 12.85 3.98
C ILE A 182 12.86 13.32 2.76
N ALA A 183 11.64 12.79 2.56
CA ALA A 183 10.71 13.24 1.53
C ALA A 183 10.38 14.74 1.62
N PHE A 184 10.57 15.39 2.78
CA PHE A 184 10.30 16.81 2.96
C PHE A 184 11.56 17.69 2.89
N LEU A 185 12.73 17.10 2.63
CA LEU A 185 14.01 17.81 2.64
C LEU A 185 14.10 18.90 1.56
N PRO A 186 13.58 18.70 0.33
CA PRO A 186 13.59 19.76 -0.67
C PRO A 186 12.82 21.02 -0.21
N ILE A 187 11.73 20.85 0.54
CA ILE A 187 10.95 21.97 1.07
C ILE A 187 11.68 22.62 2.22
N PHE A 188 12.06 21.83 3.23
CA PHE A 188 12.73 22.35 4.42
C PHE A 188 14.06 23.02 4.06
N GLY A 189 14.86 22.39 3.20
CA GLY A 189 16.12 22.93 2.68
C GLY A 189 15.92 24.21 1.88
N GLY A 190 14.93 24.27 0.99
CA GLY A 190 14.64 25.51 0.24
C GLY A 190 14.21 26.67 1.14
N LEU A 191 13.39 26.40 2.16
CA LEU A 191 13.00 27.39 3.16
C LEU A 191 14.17 27.79 4.07
N PHE A 192 15.06 26.85 4.41
CA PHE A 192 16.27 27.09 5.17
C PHE A 192 17.20 28.04 4.42
N ILE A 193 17.47 27.76 3.13
CA ILE A 193 18.28 28.61 2.23
C ILE A 193 17.68 30.00 2.11
N ARG A 194 16.36 30.10 1.85
CA ARG A 194 15.65 31.38 1.77
C ARG A 194 15.87 32.25 3.01
N ASN A 195 15.84 31.63 4.19
CA ASN A 195 15.98 32.30 5.47
C ASN A 195 17.38 32.10 6.09
N TRP A 196 18.41 31.87 5.26
CA TRP A 196 19.73 31.42 5.72
C TRP A 196 20.25 32.22 6.92
N LYS A 197 20.18 33.56 6.85
CA LYS A 197 20.67 34.50 7.89
C LYS A 197 20.14 34.23 9.30
N THR A 198 18.97 33.62 9.44
CA THR A 198 18.35 33.26 10.72
C THR A 198 18.35 31.77 10.96
N SER A 199 18.17 30.95 9.91
CA SER A 199 18.06 29.49 10.04
C SER A 199 19.34 28.84 10.59
N TRP A 200 20.53 29.33 10.23
CA TRP A 200 21.80 28.74 10.71
C TRP A 200 21.93 28.78 12.24
N LYS A 201 21.28 29.75 12.90
CA LYS A 201 21.29 29.90 14.37
C LYS A 201 20.60 28.73 15.09
N GLY A 202 19.76 27.97 14.38
CA GLY A 202 19.11 26.77 14.92
C GLY A 202 19.98 25.51 14.86
N LEU A 203 21.11 25.52 14.14
CA LEU A 203 21.96 24.34 13.98
C LEU A 203 22.57 23.82 15.30
N PRO A 204 23.07 24.66 16.22
CA PRO A 204 23.56 24.17 17.51
C PRO A 204 22.50 23.40 18.30
N LEU A 205 21.26 23.87 18.27
CA LEU A 205 20.14 23.20 18.92
C LEU A 205 19.79 21.87 18.22
N ALA A 206 19.94 21.80 16.90
CA ALA A 206 19.77 20.56 16.15
C ALA A 206 20.83 19.50 16.51
N VAL A 207 22.09 19.92 16.65
CA VAL A 207 23.18 19.05 17.12
C VAL A 207 22.92 18.57 18.53
N ALA A 208 22.51 19.46 19.44
CA ALA A 208 22.16 19.09 20.82
C ALA A 208 20.99 18.08 20.87
N GLY A 209 19.94 18.31 20.07
CA GLY A 209 18.80 17.40 19.96
C GLY A 209 19.21 16.02 19.41
N ALA A 210 20.05 15.98 18.38
CA ALA A 210 20.57 14.72 17.84
C ALA A 210 21.45 13.99 18.86
N ALA A 211 22.38 14.70 19.51
CA ALA A 211 23.25 14.13 20.52
C ALA A 211 22.44 13.53 21.67
N LEU A 212 21.39 14.21 22.14
CA LEU A 212 20.52 13.70 23.21
C LEU A 212 19.82 12.40 22.82
N VAL A 213 19.30 12.31 21.59
CA VAL A 213 18.61 11.10 21.10
C VAL A 213 19.57 9.94 20.88
N LEU A 214 20.79 10.22 20.43
CA LEU A 214 21.80 9.20 20.11
C LEU A 214 22.60 8.75 21.35
N LEU A 215 22.65 9.57 22.40
CA LEU A 215 23.45 9.32 23.61
C LEU A 215 23.23 7.92 24.22
N PRO A 216 22.00 7.39 24.38
CA PRO A 216 21.81 6.06 24.95
C PRO A 216 22.45 4.93 24.12
N PHE A 217 22.52 5.09 22.79
CA PHE A 217 23.18 4.13 21.90
C PHE A 217 24.71 4.28 21.91
N VAL A 218 25.22 5.50 22.12
CA VAL A 218 26.65 5.75 22.32
C VAL A 218 27.11 5.07 23.62
N VAL A 219 26.42 5.34 24.72
CA VAL A 219 26.73 4.75 26.03
C VAL A 219 26.60 3.23 25.99
N GLY A 220 25.61 2.71 25.25
CA GLY A 220 25.42 1.27 25.06
C GLY A 220 26.37 0.61 24.05
N GLY A 221 27.28 1.34 23.39
CA GLY A 221 28.19 0.78 22.39
C GLY A 221 27.54 0.29 21.09
N ASN A 222 26.31 0.71 20.80
CA ASN A 222 25.49 0.20 19.69
C ASN A 222 25.11 1.28 18.66
N LEU A 223 25.77 2.44 18.67
CA LEU A 223 25.45 3.54 17.76
C LEU A 223 25.59 3.16 16.28
N GLN A 224 26.77 2.67 15.86
CA GLN A 224 27.02 2.36 14.44
C GLN A 224 26.12 1.23 13.92
N PRO A 225 25.96 0.09 14.63
CA PRO A 225 25.10 -0.98 14.15
C PRO A 225 23.63 -0.55 14.09
N MET A 226 23.15 0.24 15.06
CA MET A 226 21.80 0.80 15.04
C MET A 226 21.59 1.72 13.82
N LEU A 227 22.51 2.65 13.56
CA LEU A 227 22.40 3.55 12.41
C LEU A 227 22.41 2.78 11.09
N SER A 228 23.26 1.75 10.97
CA SER A 228 23.31 0.89 9.79
C SER A 228 21.98 0.17 9.56
N ARG A 229 21.43 -0.48 10.60
CA ARG A 229 20.13 -1.17 10.51
C ARG A 229 19.01 -0.20 10.16
N ALA A 230 18.91 0.93 10.85
CA ALA A 230 17.77 1.84 10.73
C ALA A 230 17.76 2.65 9.42
N TYR A 231 18.93 2.99 8.85
CA TYR A 231 19.03 3.92 7.73
C TYR A 231 19.66 3.35 6.46
N ILE A 232 20.54 2.34 6.58
CA ILE A 232 21.25 1.79 5.41
C ILE A 232 20.55 0.51 4.94
N GLN A 233 20.41 -0.47 5.84
CA GLN A 233 19.86 -1.79 5.51
C GLN A 233 18.36 -1.74 5.21
N THR A 234 17.60 -0.85 5.88
CA THR A 234 16.16 -0.65 5.58
C THR A 234 15.92 -0.18 4.14
N MET A 235 16.87 0.50 3.50
CA MET A 235 16.72 0.95 2.10
C MET A 235 16.74 -0.20 1.09
N SER A 236 17.37 -1.33 1.43
CA SER A 236 17.44 -2.52 0.57
C SER A 236 16.41 -3.59 0.94
N GLN A 237 15.59 -3.36 1.97
CA GLN A 237 14.61 -4.35 2.45
C GLN A 237 13.50 -4.64 1.44
N TYR A 238 13.18 -3.67 0.58
CA TYR A 238 12.18 -3.80 -0.47
C TYR A 238 12.83 -3.56 -1.84
N ALA A 239 13.62 -4.51 -2.33
CA ALA A 239 14.26 -4.48 -3.65
C ALA A 239 13.25 -4.76 -4.79
N TYR A 240 12.06 -4.16 -4.67
CA TYR A 240 10.93 -4.32 -5.57
C TYR A 240 10.49 -2.96 -6.09
N ALA A 241 10.01 -2.91 -7.32
CA ALA A 241 9.45 -1.69 -7.90
C ALA A 241 8.29 -1.17 -7.04
N THR A 242 7.46 -2.07 -6.52
CA THR A 242 6.48 -1.79 -5.47
C THR A 242 6.20 -3.06 -4.66
N TYR A 243 5.87 -2.91 -3.39
CA TYR A 243 5.52 -4.00 -2.50
C TYR A 243 4.19 -3.64 -1.82
N ASN A 244 3.07 -4.20 -2.27
CA ASN A 244 1.77 -3.89 -1.67
C ASN A 244 1.28 -2.44 -1.83
N ALA A 245 1.97 -1.61 -2.61
CA ALA A 245 1.56 -0.25 -2.91
C ALA A 245 0.96 -0.11 -4.32
N ALA A 246 -0.25 0.44 -4.37
CA ALA A 246 -0.92 0.88 -5.57
C ALA A 246 -0.41 2.28 -5.98
N ASN A 247 0.72 2.27 -6.67
CA ASN A 247 1.39 3.45 -7.24
C ASN A 247 1.67 3.24 -8.75
N MET A 248 2.49 4.11 -9.34
CA MET A 248 2.85 4.03 -10.77
C MET A 248 3.51 2.70 -11.14
N TRP A 249 4.36 2.15 -10.26
CA TRP A 249 5.11 0.93 -10.55
C TRP A 249 4.20 -0.28 -10.69
N PHE A 250 3.14 -0.36 -9.89
CA PHE A 250 2.14 -1.41 -10.08
C PHE A 250 1.54 -1.41 -11.50
N LEU A 251 1.28 -0.23 -12.08
CA LEU A 251 0.74 -0.11 -13.45
C LEU A 251 1.76 -0.54 -14.52
N LEU A 252 3.04 -0.33 -14.25
CA LEU A 252 4.11 -0.57 -15.23
C LEU A 252 4.61 -2.01 -15.20
N VAL A 253 4.71 -2.63 -14.03
CA VAL A 253 5.35 -3.93 -13.83
C VAL A 253 4.62 -4.87 -12.86
N GLY A 254 3.50 -4.46 -12.28
CA GLY A 254 2.78 -5.24 -11.28
C GLY A 254 3.40 -5.18 -9.87
N ASN A 255 2.88 -5.99 -8.96
CA ASN A 255 3.37 -6.08 -7.58
C ASN A 255 4.65 -6.93 -7.52
N VAL A 256 5.55 -6.64 -6.57
CA VAL A 256 6.77 -7.42 -6.26
C VAL A 256 7.72 -7.70 -7.44
N ALA A 257 7.58 -6.98 -8.55
CA ALA A 257 8.55 -7.01 -9.64
C ALA A 257 9.90 -6.44 -9.16
N PRO A 258 11.06 -7.03 -9.54
CA PRO A 258 12.37 -6.51 -9.18
C PRO A 258 12.57 -5.07 -9.65
N ASP A 259 13.16 -4.21 -8.81
CA ASP A 259 13.41 -2.81 -9.17
C ASP A 259 14.65 -2.58 -10.07
N ASN A 260 15.45 -3.63 -10.27
CA ASN A 260 16.72 -3.61 -10.98
C ASN A 260 16.67 -4.20 -12.40
N VAL A 261 15.50 -4.67 -12.83
CA VAL A 261 15.23 -5.17 -14.19
C VAL A 261 14.54 -4.08 -15.01
N PRO A 262 14.99 -3.77 -16.25
CA PRO A 262 14.32 -2.80 -17.10
C PRO A 262 12.85 -3.19 -17.38
N ILE A 263 11.97 -2.19 -17.41
CA ILE A 263 10.56 -2.40 -17.77
C ILE A 263 10.42 -2.85 -19.23
N TRP A 264 9.33 -3.56 -19.54
CA TRP A 264 8.94 -4.01 -20.89
C TRP A 264 9.95 -4.92 -21.61
N GLY A 265 10.83 -5.62 -20.87
CA GLY A 265 11.76 -6.59 -21.44
C GLY A 265 12.88 -5.97 -22.29
N VAL A 266 13.14 -4.67 -22.14
CA VAL A 266 14.23 -3.97 -22.83
C VAL A 266 15.58 -4.42 -22.27
N SER A 267 16.60 -4.60 -23.12
CA SER A 267 17.98 -4.89 -22.65
C SER A 267 18.46 -3.77 -21.73
N ALA A 268 19.28 -4.10 -20.72
CA ALA A 268 19.92 -3.11 -19.87
C ALA A 268 21.07 -2.35 -20.55
N ASP A 269 21.51 -2.81 -21.73
CA ASP A 269 22.61 -2.21 -22.47
C ASP A 269 22.27 -0.82 -23.03
N GLY A 270 23.30 -0.02 -23.31
CA GLY A 270 23.12 1.33 -23.85
C GLY A 270 22.34 2.24 -22.90
N LEU A 271 21.17 2.73 -23.34
CA LEU A 271 20.29 3.57 -22.52
C LEU A 271 19.22 2.78 -21.76
N GLY A 272 19.13 1.45 -21.95
CA GLY A 272 18.10 0.63 -21.33
C GLY A 272 18.20 0.54 -19.80
N PHE A 273 19.38 0.74 -19.22
CA PHE A 273 19.53 0.84 -17.76
C PHE A 273 18.72 1.98 -17.14
N LEU A 274 18.40 3.05 -17.91
CA LEU A 274 17.57 4.16 -17.44
C LEU A 274 16.12 3.73 -17.19
N LEU A 275 15.67 2.63 -17.81
CA LEU A 275 14.33 2.08 -17.68
C LEU A 275 14.18 1.12 -16.49
N LYS A 276 15.24 0.87 -15.72
CA LYS A 276 15.13 0.15 -14.45
C LYS A 276 14.30 1.00 -13.48
N PRO A 277 13.28 0.44 -12.80
CA PRO A 277 12.49 1.19 -11.82
C PRO A 277 13.33 1.99 -10.82
N ILE A 278 14.40 1.39 -10.29
CA ILE A 278 15.33 2.05 -9.36
C ILE A 278 16.02 3.30 -9.92
N VAL A 279 16.28 3.34 -11.23
CA VAL A 279 16.93 4.48 -11.90
C VAL A 279 15.88 5.49 -12.34
N LEU A 280 14.87 5.05 -13.10
CA LEU A 280 13.81 5.90 -13.62
C LEU A 280 13.07 6.62 -12.50
N GLY A 281 12.70 5.90 -11.43
CA GLY A 281 11.99 6.48 -10.30
C GLY A 281 12.78 7.55 -9.56
N LYS A 282 14.09 7.32 -9.37
CA LYS A 282 14.98 8.33 -8.77
C LYS A 282 15.07 9.57 -9.65
N ILE A 283 15.21 9.42 -10.97
CA ILE A 283 15.24 10.55 -11.90
C ILE A 283 13.94 11.36 -11.81
N LEU A 284 12.78 10.69 -11.94
CA LEU A 284 11.47 11.33 -11.89
C LEU A 284 11.23 12.05 -10.55
N PHE A 285 11.58 11.40 -9.44
CA PHE A 285 11.45 12.00 -8.11
C PHE A 285 12.41 13.17 -7.90
N VAL A 286 13.65 13.10 -8.42
CA VAL A 286 14.62 14.21 -8.37
C VAL A 286 14.11 15.41 -9.14
N ILE A 287 13.47 15.22 -10.32
CA ILE A 287 12.87 16.33 -11.08
C ILE A 287 11.82 17.06 -10.24
N ILE A 288 10.90 16.33 -9.61
CA ILE A 288 9.87 16.94 -8.74
C ILE A 288 10.51 17.58 -7.49
N SER A 289 11.53 16.94 -6.91
CA SER A 289 12.24 17.45 -5.74
C SER A 289 13.00 18.74 -6.04
N VAL A 290 13.67 18.85 -7.20
CA VAL A 290 14.35 20.07 -7.65
C VAL A 290 13.34 21.17 -7.92
N PHE A 291 12.24 20.88 -8.64
CA PHE A 291 11.14 21.83 -8.82
C PHE A 291 10.64 22.35 -7.47
N THR A 292 10.44 21.45 -6.51
CA THR A 292 9.97 21.75 -5.17
C THR A 292 10.97 22.59 -4.39
N LEU A 293 12.25 22.27 -4.45
CA LEU A 293 13.35 23.02 -3.83
C LEU A 293 13.39 24.46 -4.33
N VAL A 294 13.42 24.65 -5.66
CA VAL A 294 13.46 25.97 -6.30
C VAL A 294 12.23 26.79 -5.91
N LYS A 295 11.02 26.20 -5.99
CA LYS A 295 9.79 26.87 -5.57
C LYS A 295 9.79 27.20 -4.07
N SER A 296 10.40 26.37 -3.24
CA SER A 296 10.51 26.59 -1.78
C SER A 296 11.45 27.75 -1.44
N ILE A 297 12.56 27.91 -2.17
CA ILE A 297 13.45 29.10 -2.04
C ILE A 297 12.66 30.38 -2.34
N LEU A 298 11.82 30.34 -3.38
CA LEU A 298 10.98 31.46 -3.81
C LEU A 298 9.70 31.62 -2.97
N CYS A 299 9.41 30.68 -2.07
CA CYS A 299 8.14 30.59 -1.35
C CYS A 299 7.95 31.69 -0.31
N LYS A 300 6.90 32.52 -0.46
CA LYS A 300 6.64 33.65 0.44
C LYS A 300 5.67 33.36 1.58
N ASN A 301 4.94 32.24 1.53
CA ASN A 301 3.81 32.02 2.45
C ASN A 301 3.64 30.54 2.81
N LEU A 302 3.04 30.33 3.99
CA LEU A 302 2.89 29.01 4.60
C LEU A 302 2.02 28.05 3.77
N ARG A 303 0.96 28.55 3.11
CA ARG A 303 0.08 27.72 2.26
C ARG A 303 0.84 27.07 1.11
N THR A 304 1.75 27.81 0.46
CA THR A 304 2.57 27.28 -0.63
C THR A 304 3.61 26.30 -0.11
N ALA A 305 4.19 26.52 1.07
CA ALA A 305 5.11 25.57 1.69
C ALA A 305 4.45 24.20 1.94
N PHE A 306 3.23 24.18 2.49
CA PHE A 306 2.50 22.92 2.70
C PHE A 306 1.99 22.29 1.41
N ALA A 307 1.61 23.08 0.40
CA ALA A 307 1.29 22.55 -0.92
C ALA A 307 2.47 21.80 -1.54
N LEU A 308 3.66 22.39 -1.47
CA LEU A 308 4.91 21.78 -1.94
C LEU A 308 5.29 20.54 -1.12
N ALA A 309 5.09 20.56 0.21
CA ALA A 309 5.34 19.41 1.06
C ALA A 309 4.40 18.24 0.75
N ALA A 310 3.11 18.52 0.54
CA ALA A 310 2.13 17.52 0.13
C ALA A 310 2.48 16.93 -1.25
N LEU A 311 2.86 17.77 -2.22
CA LEU A 311 3.29 17.33 -3.55
C LEU A 311 4.52 16.41 -3.47
N ASN A 312 5.54 16.80 -2.71
CA ASN A 312 6.77 16.02 -2.65
C ASN A 312 6.59 14.70 -1.89
N GLY A 313 5.77 14.69 -0.83
CA GLY A 313 5.38 13.45 -0.15
C GLY A 313 4.57 12.51 -1.05
N LEU A 314 3.65 13.04 -1.84
CA LEU A 314 2.90 12.26 -2.84
C LEU A 314 3.82 11.73 -3.95
N ALA A 315 4.73 12.56 -4.47
CA ALA A 315 5.71 12.16 -5.47
C ALA A 315 6.68 11.10 -4.93
N PHE A 316 7.07 11.18 -3.66
CA PHE A 316 7.89 10.18 -3.00
C PHE A 316 7.24 8.79 -3.08
N PHE A 317 5.94 8.69 -2.76
CA PHE A 317 5.19 7.44 -2.85
C PHE A 317 4.92 6.97 -4.28
N VAL A 318 4.57 7.90 -5.19
CA VAL A 318 4.13 7.53 -6.54
C VAL A 318 5.30 7.19 -7.46
N LEU A 319 6.44 7.87 -7.33
CA LEU A 319 7.54 7.82 -8.30
C LEU A 319 8.73 7.00 -7.84
N LEU A 320 9.08 6.95 -6.54
CA LEU A 320 10.18 6.10 -6.11
C LEU A 320 9.74 4.63 -6.05
N PRO A 321 10.64 3.67 -6.36
CA PRO A 321 10.41 2.26 -6.09
C PRO A 321 10.72 1.93 -4.63
N GLY A 322 10.52 0.68 -4.23
CA GLY A 322 10.70 0.23 -2.84
C GLY A 322 9.64 0.80 -1.89
N MET A 323 8.48 1.16 -2.43
CA MET A 323 7.35 1.70 -1.68
C MET A 323 6.41 0.57 -1.24
N HIS A 324 5.75 0.77 -0.11
CA HIS A 324 4.65 -0.07 0.34
C HIS A 324 3.45 0.75 0.82
N GLU A 325 2.30 0.08 1.01
CA GLU A 325 0.94 0.65 1.08
C GLU A 325 0.79 1.92 1.95
N ARG A 326 1.45 1.97 3.11
CA ARG A 326 1.29 3.10 4.06
C ARG A 326 2.20 4.30 3.78
N TYR A 327 3.17 4.21 2.87
CA TYR A 327 4.11 5.32 2.65
C TYR A 327 3.47 6.59 2.10
N LEU A 328 2.26 6.52 1.54
CA LEU A 328 1.52 7.73 1.16
C LEU A 328 1.00 8.51 2.38
N THR A 329 0.83 7.86 3.54
CA THR A 329 0.29 8.49 4.76
C THR A 329 1.10 9.70 5.19
N TYR A 330 2.41 9.72 4.90
CA TYR A 330 3.26 10.88 5.22
C TYR A 330 2.82 12.18 4.51
N ALA A 331 2.22 12.10 3.32
CA ALA A 331 1.72 13.27 2.61
C ALA A 331 0.43 13.83 3.21
N VAL A 332 -0.34 13.02 3.94
CA VAL A 332 -1.70 13.36 4.41
C VAL A 332 -1.70 14.56 5.37
N PRO A 333 -0.88 14.63 6.45
CA PRO A 333 -0.88 15.80 7.33
C PRO A 333 -0.44 17.10 6.63
N MET A 334 0.48 17.00 5.67
CA MET A 334 0.91 18.15 4.85
C MET A 334 -0.24 18.65 3.97
N ALA A 335 -1.00 17.73 3.37
CA ALA A 335 -2.17 18.04 2.58
C ALA A 335 -3.30 18.65 3.42
N LEU A 336 -3.52 18.16 4.66
CA LEU A 336 -4.50 18.73 5.60
C LEU A 336 -4.12 20.17 6.02
N CYS A 337 -2.84 20.44 6.26
CA CYS A 337 -2.35 21.80 6.48
C CYS A 337 -2.61 22.70 5.27
N TRP A 338 -2.33 22.22 4.05
CA TRP A 338 -2.62 22.95 2.82
C TRP A 338 -4.12 23.21 2.65
N PHE A 339 -4.96 22.19 2.88
CA PHE A 339 -6.42 22.25 2.81
C PHE A 339 -7.02 23.32 3.71
N VAL A 340 -6.57 23.41 4.96
CA VAL A 340 -7.04 24.43 5.91
C VAL A 340 -6.55 25.83 5.55
N LEU A 341 -5.34 25.96 4.99
CA LEU A 341 -4.75 27.25 4.65
C LEU A 341 -5.21 27.81 3.29
N ASP A 342 -5.62 26.94 2.36
CA ASP A 342 -6.08 27.30 1.02
C ASP A 342 -7.05 26.24 0.48
N LEU A 343 -8.27 26.23 1.03
CA LEU A 343 -9.30 25.27 0.65
C LEU A 343 -9.57 25.22 -0.86
N ARG A 344 -9.50 26.37 -1.55
CA ARG A 344 -9.84 26.45 -2.97
C ARG A 344 -8.87 25.64 -3.83
N ARG A 345 -7.59 25.59 -3.46
CA ARG A 345 -6.54 24.88 -4.21
C ARG A 345 -6.15 23.56 -3.58
N GLY A 346 -6.15 23.48 -2.25
CA GLY A 346 -5.80 22.28 -1.50
C GLY A 346 -6.97 21.29 -1.32
N GLY A 347 -8.21 21.69 -1.62
CA GLY A 347 -9.41 20.86 -1.50
C GLY A 347 -9.30 19.50 -2.18
N ILE A 348 -9.30 19.51 -3.53
CA ILE A 348 -9.25 18.30 -4.34
C ILE A 348 -7.96 17.49 -4.08
N PRO A 349 -6.76 18.07 -4.09
CA PRO A 349 -5.53 17.35 -3.76
C PRO A 349 -5.58 16.65 -2.40
N CYS A 350 -6.04 17.33 -1.35
CA CYS A 350 -6.10 16.73 -0.01
C CYS A 350 -7.10 15.57 0.08
N LEU A 351 -8.26 15.70 -0.58
CA LEU A 351 -9.24 14.62 -0.66
C LEU A 351 -8.67 13.40 -1.38
N LEU A 352 -8.05 13.61 -2.55
CA LEU A 352 -7.44 12.53 -3.33
C LEU A 352 -6.28 11.85 -2.58
N ILE A 353 -5.36 12.62 -1.99
CA ILE A 353 -4.24 12.07 -1.21
C ILE A 353 -4.76 11.26 -0.01
N SER A 354 -5.73 11.78 0.73
CA SER A 354 -6.31 11.07 1.88
C SER A 354 -7.05 9.80 1.43
N LEU A 355 -7.82 9.87 0.35
CA LEU A 355 -8.56 8.73 -0.18
C LEU A 355 -7.60 7.64 -0.69
N VAL A 356 -6.65 7.98 -1.55
CA VAL A 356 -5.68 7.02 -2.09
C VAL A 356 -4.85 6.39 -0.97
N SER A 357 -4.45 7.17 0.05
CA SER A 357 -3.73 6.65 1.21
C SER A 357 -4.59 5.68 2.02
N ALA A 358 -5.84 6.03 2.31
CA ALA A 358 -6.78 5.17 3.03
C ALA A 358 -7.05 3.88 2.26
N LEU A 359 -7.27 3.98 0.95
CA LEU A 359 -7.50 2.84 0.07
C LEU A 359 -6.28 1.92 0.06
N ASN A 360 -5.07 2.46 -0.11
CA ASN A 360 -3.83 1.66 -0.09
C ASN A 360 -3.69 0.85 1.19
N VAL A 361 -3.83 1.50 2.36
CA VAL A 361 -3.78 0.81 3.65
C VAL A 361 -4.87 -0.27 3.75
N ASN A 362 -6.08 0.03 3.27
CA ASN A 362 -7.19 -0.92 3.35
C ASN A 362 -7.09 -2.10 2.37
N MET A 363 -6.27 -2.02 1.30
CA MET A 363 -5.99 -3.14 0.38
C MET A 363 -5.38 -4.34 1.10
N ILE A 364 -4.70 -4.11 2.22
CA ILE A 364 -4.06 -5.18 3.01
C ILE A 364 -4.95 -5.60 4.18
N ASN A 365 -5.78 -4.71 4.73
CA ASN A 365 -6.63 -5.03 5.88
C ASN A 365 -7.95 -5.72 5.49
N SER A 366 -8.68 -5.19 4.50
CA SER A 366 -10.09 -5.59 4.28
C SER A 366 -10.50 -5.72 2.82
N PHE A 367 -9.85 -5.01 1.90
CA PHE A 367 -10.21 -5.05 0.47
C PHE A 367 -9.52 -6.19 -0.26
N ARG A 368 -10.21 -6.72 -1.29
CA ARG A 368 -9.63 -7.66 -2.24
C ARG A 368 -8.62 -6.91 -3.10
N GLY A 369 -7.36 -6.91 -2.67
CA GLY A 369 -6.28 -6.16 -3.32
C GLY A 369 -6.29 -6.30 -4.85
N SER A 370 -6.27 -7.53 -5.37
CA SER A 370 -6.23 -7.81 -6.82
C SER A 370 -7.24 -7.02 -7.66
N ASP A 371 -8.42 -6.74 -7.11
CA ASP A 371 -9.54 -6.15 -7.86
C ASP A 371 -9.44 -4.61 -7.94
N VAL A 372 -8.73 -3.98 -6.99
CA VAL A 372 -8.76 -2.51 -6.83
C VAL A 372 -7.41 -1.84 -7.06
N TRP A 373 -6.30 -2.57 -7.07
CA TRP A 373 -4.97 -1.98 -7.16
C TRP A 373 -4.78 -1.12 -8.42
N MET A 374 -5.22 -1.60 -9.58
CA MET A 374 -5.10 -0.84 -10.83
C MET A 374 -5.80 0.51 -10.73
N ILE A 375 -7.04 0.52 -10.22
CA ILE A 375 -7.84 1.74 -10.07
C ILE A 375 -7.17 2.69 -9.07
N ILE A 376 -6.72 2.17 -7.92
CA ILE A 376 -6.07 2.97 -6.88
C ILE A 376 -4.74 3.55 -7.39
N SER A 377 -3.96 2.79 -8.17
CA SER A 377 -2.73 3.27 -8.80
C SER A 377 -2.99 4.38 -9.81
N VAL A 378 -4.02 4.26 -10.66
CA VAL A 378 -4.44 5.32 -11.57
C VAL A 378 -4.85 6.58 -10.78
N MET A 379 -5.60 6.41 -9.69
CA MET A 379 -5.96 7.52 -8.80
C MET A 379 -4.74 8.18 -8.15
N ALA A 380 -3.72 7.41 -7.76
CA ALA A 380 -2.48 7.92 -7.19
C ALA A 380 -1.71 8.79 -8.21
N CYS A 381 -1.57 8.31 -9.45
CA CYS A 381 -0.96 9.06 -10.56
C CYS A 381 -1.78 10.32 -10.88
N ALA A 382 -3.11 10.22 -10.93
CA ALA A 382 -3.99 11.36 -11.16
C ALA A 382 -3.86 12.40 -10.04
N ALA A 383 -3.81 11.97 -8.77
CA ALA A 383 -3.59 12.85 -7.63
C ALA A 383 -2.27 13.63 -7.75
N LEU A 384 -1.20 12.97 -8.23
CA LEU A 384 0.11 13.60 -8.44
C LEU A 384 0.03 14.67 -9.54
N VAL A 385 -0.53 14.31 -10.70
CA VAL A 385 -0.67 15.23 -11.85
C VAL A 385 -1.54 16.43 -11.48
N ILE A 386 -2.69 16.21 -10.84
CA ILE A 386 -3.59 17.28 -10.40
C ILE A 386 -2.88 18.20 -9.40
N SER A 387 -2.20 17.63 -8.40
CA SER A 387 -1.45 18.41 -7.41
C SER A 387 -0.36 19.27 -8.05
N LEU A 388 0.40 18.67 -8.99
CA LEU A 388 1.44 19.38 -9.73
C LEU A 388 0.86 20.53 -10.56
N LEU A 389 -0.22 20.30 -11.30
CA LEU A 389 -0.87 21.32 -12.12
C LEU A 389 -1.43 22.48 -11.28
N VAL A 390 -2.05 22.17 -10.14
CA VAL A 390 -2.56 23.19 -9.21
C VAL A 390 -1.44 24.09 -8.69
N ILE A 391 -0.26 23.53 -8.44
CA ILE A 391 0.91 24.23 -7.90
C ILE A 391 1.68 24.98 -9.00
N ALA A 392 1.89 24.35 -10.15
CA ALA A 392 2.66 24.90 -11.26
C ALA A 392 1.88 25.98 -12.03
N ALA A 393 0.57 25.79 -12.20
CA ALA A 393 -0.31 26.67 -12.98
C ALA A 393 -1.53 27.15 -12.16
N PRO A 394 -1.33 27.91 -11.07
CA PRO A 394 -2.40 28.26 -10.14
C PRO A 394 -3.51 29.13 -10.76
N LYS A 395 -3.22 29.90 -11.82
CA LYS A 395 -4.23 30.69 -12.54
C LYS A 395 -5.20 29.77 -13.30
N TRP A 396 -4.65 28.82 -14.05
CA TRP A 396 -5.41 27.81 -14.78
C TRP A 396 -6.26 26.98 -13.83
N ALA A 397 -5.68 26.50 -12.71
CA ALA A 397 -6.41 25.74 -11.71
C ALA A 397 -7.62 26.50 -11.14
N ASN A 398 -7.48 27.81 -10.85
CA ASN A 398 -8.62 28.61 -10.40
C ASN A 398 -9.68 28.78 -11.48
N ALA A 399 -9.28 28.87 -12.75
CA ALA A 399 -10.20 28.97 -13.88
C ALA A 399 -11.02 27.68 -14.03
N VAL A 400 -10.37 26.52 -13.93
CA VAL A 400 -11.04 25.20 -13.94
C VAL A 400 -12.01 25.06 -12.78
N VAL A 401 -11.59 25.37 -11.55
CA VAL A 401 -12.48 25.33 -10.37
C VAL A 401 -13.68 26.25 -10.55
N ASN A 402 -13.48 27.45 -11.11
CA ASN A 402 -14.57 28.38 -11.39
C ASN A 402 -15.51 27.86 -12.47
N ALA A 403 -14.98 27.29 -13.56
CA ALA A 403 -15.78 26.69 -14.62
C ALA A 403 -16.62 25.54 -14.06
N ALA A 404 -16.00 24.63 -13.30
CA ALA A 404 -16.68 23.51 -12.66
C ALA A 404 -17.79 23.98 -11.71
N SER A 405 -17.55 25.03 -10.92
CA SER A 405 -18.55 25.57 -9.99
C SER A 405 -19.78 26.18 -10.67
N ARG A 406 -19.71 26.45 -11.98
CA ARG A 406 -20.82 26.96 -12.79
C ARG A 406 -21.61 25.85 -13.48
N VAL A 407 -21.10 24.62 -13.50
CA VAL A 407 -21.78 23.49 -14.12
C VAL A 407 -22.93 23.07 -13.19
N SER A 408 -24.17 23.34 -13.59
CA SER A 408 -25.34 22.77 -12.93
C SER A 408 -25.61 21.38 -13.52
N LEU A 409 -25.27 20.34 -12.76
CA LEU A 409 -25.62 18.98 -13.10
C LEU A 409 -27.06 18.67 -12.64
N PRO A 410 -27.88 17.98 -13.45
CA PRO A 410 -29.22 17.61 -13.03
C PRO A 410 -29.18 16.65 -11.84
N SER A 411 -30.16 16.77 -10.93
CA SER A 411 -30.22 15.96 -9.70
C SER A 411 -30.33 14.46 -9.93
N TRP A 412 -30.79 14.04 -11.13
CA TRP A 412 -30.88 12.64 -11.52
C TRP A 412 -29.57 12.05 -12.06
N LEU A 413 -28.57 12.88 -12.39
CA LEU A 413 -27.31 12.41 -13.00
C LEU A 413 -26.60 11.32 -12.19
N PRO A 414 -26.50 11.41 -10.84
CA PRO A 414 -25.89 10.35 -10.04
C PRO A 414 -26.59 9.00 -10.21
N TYR A 415 -27.92 8.97 -10.40
CA TYR A 415 -28.67 7.74 -10.62
C TYR A 415 -28.38 7.15 -11.99
N VAL A 416 -28.26 7.99 -13.03
CA VAL A 416 -27.87 7.51 -14.36
C VAL A 416 -26.45 6.98 -14.35
N MET A 417 -25.51 7.67 -13.70
CA MET A 417 -24.15 7.17 -13.53
C MET A 417 -24.11 5.84 -12.76
N LEU A 418 -24.88 5.73 -11.67
CA LEU A 418 -25.01 4.49 -10.92
C LEU A 418 -25.58 3.36 -11.79
N SER A 419 -26.65 3.62 -12.54
CA SER A 419 -27.24 2.63 -13.45
C SER A 419 -26.24 2.14 -14.48
N VAL A 420 -25.43 3.04 -15.07
CA VAL A 420 -24.37 2.66 -16.02
C VAL A 420 -23.33 1.77 -15.33
N VAL A 421 -22.86 2.16 -14.14
CA VAL A 421 -21.88 1.37 -13.37
C VAL A 421 -22.45 0.00 -13.02
N VAL A 422 -23.66 -0.07 -12.50
CA VAL A 422 -24.33 -1.32 -12.12
C VAL A 422 -24.57 -2.22 -13.34
N LEU A 423 -24.94 -1.67 -14.49
CA LEU A 423 -25.14 -2.45 -15.71
C LEU A 423 -23.82 -3.01 -16.25
N ILE A 424 -22.75 -2.21 -16.24
CA ILE A 424 -21.42 -2.66 -16.70
C ILE A 424 -20.85 -3.70 -15.75
N GLU A 425 -20.73 -3.38 -14.46
CA GLU A 425 -20.18 -4.28 -13.44
C GLU A 425 -21.05 -5.53 -13.28
N GLY A 426 -22.37 -5.36 -13.19
CA GLY A 426 -23.32 -6.47 -13.14
C GLY A 426 -23.24 -7.36 -14.37
N GLY A 427 -23.05 -6.78 -15.56
CA GLY A 427 -22.85 -7.53 -16.81
C GLY A 427 -21.55 -8.34 -16.80
N ILE A 428 -20.43 -7.75 -16.37
CA ILE A 428 -19.13 -8.43 -16.24
C ILE A 428 -19.21 -9.55 -15.22
N LEU A 429 -19.79 -9.29 -14.04
CA LEU A 429 -19.95 -10.28 -12.98
C LEU A 429 -20.89 -11.41 -13.41
N ALA A 430 -22.00 -11.10 -14.06
CA ALA A 430 -22.90 -12.12 -14.61
C ALA A 430 -22.20 -12.96 -15.67
N TYR A 431 -21.38 -12.36 -16.54
CA TYR A 431 -20.58 -13.09 -17.52
C TYR A 431 -19.55 -14.00 -16.86
N ARG A 432 -18.82 -13.53 -15.85
CA ARG A 432 -17.82 -14.32 -15.11
C ARG A 432 -18.44 -15.47 -14.30
N SER A 433 -19.65 -15.26 -13.79
CA SER A 433 -20.39 -16.25 -13.00
C SER A 433 -21.10 -17.31 -13.84
N ARG A 434 -21.17 -17.15 -15.17
CA ARG A 434 -21.71 -18.20 -16.05
C ARG A 434 -20.70 -19.36 -16.13
N PRO A 435 -21.11 -20.59 -15.81
CA PRO A 435 -20.24 -21.75 -15.97
C PRO A 435 -19.81 -21.89 -17.43
N VAL A 436 -18.50 -22.02 -17.64
CA VAL A 436 -17.94 -22.40 -18.94
C VAL A 436 -18.32 -23.85 -19.17
N LEU A 437 -18.92 -24.13 -20.32
CA LEU A 437 -19.30 -25.48 -20.75
C LEU A 437 -18.40 -25.92 -21.89
N PRO A 438 -18.04 -27.22 -21.97
CA PRO A 438 -17.42 -27.77 -23.15
C PRO A 438 -18.42 -27.73 -24.33
N PRO A 439 -17.92 -27.75 -25.59
CA PRO A 439 -18.77 -27.88 -26.75
C PRO A 439 -19.63 -29.15 -26.70
N LYS A 440 -20.78 -29.11 -27.38
CA LYS A 440 -21.69 -30.25 -27.53
C LYS A 440 -21.62 -30.79 -28.96
N GLY A 441 -21.72 -32.09 -29.11
CA GLY A 441 -21.78 -32.78 -30.40
C GLY A 441 -21.61 -34.28 -30.25
N ASP A 442 -22.08 -35.04 -31.22
CA ASP A 442 -22.02 -36.52 -31.20
C ASP A 442 -20.59 -37.07 -31.33
N ASN A 443 -19.67 -36.25 -31.83
CA ASN A 443 -18.25 -36.56 -31.97
C ASN A 443 -17.38 -36.00 -30.81
N ILE A 444 -17.97 -35.72 -29.66
CA ILE A 444 -17.27 -35.15 -28.50
C ILE A 444 -17.40 -36.08 -27.30
N VAL A 445 -16.26 -36.48 -26.74
CA VAL A 445 -16.18 -37.29 -25.51
C VAL A 445 -15.59 -36.43 -24.40
N LEU A 446 -16.29 -36.30 -23.27
CA LEU A 446 -15.77 -35.55 -22.13
C LEU A 446 -14.64 -36.33 -21.46
N LEU A 447 -13.58 -35.64 -21.06
CA LEU A 447 -12.46 -36.25 -20.35
C LEU A 447 -12.91 -36.93 -19.05
N THR A 448 -13.91 -36.35 -18.39
CA THR A 448 -14.53 -36.88 -17.17
C THR A 448 -15.38 -38.14 -17.38
N SER A 449 -15.61 -38.55 -18.63
CA SER A 449 -16.33 -39.79 -18.97
C SER A 449 -15.42 -40.94 -19.38
N LEU A 450 -14.11 -40.71 -19.49
CA LEU A 450 -13.15 -41.74 -19.83
C LEU A 450 -12.96 -42.74 -18.68
N ASN A 451 -12.57 -43.96 -19.04
CA ASN A 451 -12.18 -44.99 -18.09
C ASN A 451 -10.81 -44.66 -17.48
N TRP A 452 -10.73 -44.63 -16.15
CA TRP A 452 -9.51 -44.36 -15.42
C TRP A 452 -8.80 -45.67 -15.11
N ILE A 453 -7.60 -45.86 -15.66
CA ILE A 453 -6.78 -47.05 -15.43
C ILE A 453 -6.14 -46.99 -14.04
N LYS A 454 -5.56 -45.83 -13.71
CA LYS A 454 -4.76 -45.65 -12.50
C LYS A 454 -4.77 -44.19 -12.05
N THR A 455 -4.80 -43.98 -10.74
CA THR A 455 -4.61 -42.66 -10.12
C THR A 455 -3.61 -42.72 -8.98
N GLU A 456 -2.79 -41.69 -8.88
CA GLU A 456 -1.85 -41.47 -7.77
C GLU A 456 -1.94 -40.00 -7.35
N GLN A 457 -2.14 -39.71 -6.07
CA GLN A 457 -1.97 -38.35 -5.53
C GLN A 457 -1.70 -38.35 -4.03
N SER A 458 -1.15 -37.24 -3.53
CA SER A 458 -0.71 -37.12 -2.13
C SER A 458 -1.80 -36.70 -1.13
N TYR A 459 -2.90 -36.09 -1.61
CA TYR A 459 -3.96 -35.55 -0.77
C TYR A 459 -5.34 -35.88 -1.33
N LYS A 460 -6.18 -36.59 -0.55
CA LYS A 460 -7.53 -37.08 -0.95
C LYS A 460 -7.51 -37.89 -2.25
N SER A 461 -8.66 -38.02 -2.92
CA SER A 461 -8.79 -38.64 -4.25
C SER A 461 -9.21 -37.60 -5.29
N PRO A 462 -8.80 -37.72 -6.56
CA PRO A 462 -9.23 -36.78 -7.59
C PRO A 462 -10.76 -36.79 -7.72
N GLN A 463 -11.34 -35.63 -7.98
CA GLN A 463 -12.79 -35.43 -8.03
C GLN A 463 -13.25 -35.10 -9.45
N ILE A 464 -14.36 -35.70 -9.87
CA ILE A 464 -14.99 -35.42 -11.16
C ILE A 464 -15.98 -34.27 -10.99
N ASN A 465 -15.84 -33.25 -11.84
CA ASN A 465 -16.68 -32.04 -11.89
C ASN A 465 -16.68 -31.20 -10.60
N LYS A 466 -15.71 -31.44 -9.71
CA LYS A 466 -15.51 -30.75 -8.43
C LYS A 466 -14.02 -30.60 -8.16
N SER A 467 -13.65 -29.60 -7.37
CA SER A 467 -12.29 -29.46 -6.83
C SER A 467 -11.94 -30.65 -5.93
N VAL A 468 -10.66 -30.83 -5.59
CA VAL A 468 -10.21 -31.89 -4.67
C VAL A 468 -10.85 -31.79 -3.28
N ASP A 469 -11.29 -30.59 -2.88
CA ASP A 469 -12.03 -30.31 -1.65
C ASP A 469 -13.56 -30.25 -1.83
N PHE A 470 -14.08 -30.76 -2.94
CA PHE A 470 -15.51 -30.90 -3.26
C PHE A 470 -16.25 -29.59 -3.54
N HIS A 471 -15.54 -28.51 -3.86
CA HIS A 471 -16.15 -27.25 -4.32
C HIS A 471 -16.38 -27.25 -5.84
N ASP A 472 -17.07 -26.23 -6.34
CA ASP A 472 -17.17 -26.01 -7.80
C ASP A 472 -15.77 -25.71 -8.36
N LEU A 473 -15.47 -26.22 -9.56
CA LEU A 473 -14.20 -25.96 -10.24
C LEU A 473 -14.11 -24.48 -10.62
N VAL A 474 -13.17 -23.74 -10.02
CA VAL A 474 -13.01 -22.30 -10.29
C VAL A 474 -11.57 -21.98 -10.55
N ALA A 475 -11.25 -21.52 -11.76
CA ALA A 475 -9.90 -21.06 -12.09
C ALA A 475 -9.96 -19.86 -13.04
N GLY A 476 -8.95 -18.97 -13.01
CA GLY A 476 -8.91 -17.76 -13.85
C GLY A 476 -10.17 -16.87 -13.73
N ASN A 477 -10.78 -16.80 -12.55
CA ASN A 477 -12.06 -16.11 -12.28
C ASN A 477 -13.26 -16.61 -13.12
N ARG A 478 -13.26 -17.89 -13.48
CA ARG A 478 -14.34 -18.55 -14.24
C ARG A 478 -14.74 -19.85 -13.55
N ILE A 479 -16.03 -20.13 -13.53
CA ILE A 479 -16.57 -21.40 -13.03
C ILE A 479 -16.60 -22.39 -14.20
N TYR A 480 -16.14 -23.62 -13.98
CA TYR A 480 -16.18 -24.69 -14.97
C TYR A 480 -17.14 -25.78 -14.51
N LYS A 481 -18.01 -26.24 -15.41
CA LYS A 481 -18.99 -27.28 -15.03
C LYS A 481 -18.38 -28.68 -15.07
N PHE A 482 -17.41 -28.89 -15.95
CA PHE A 482 -16.78 -30.20 -16.13
C PHE A 482 -15.27 -30.10 -15.95
N GLY A 483 -14.68 -31.13 -15.37
CA GLY A 483 -13.24 -31.18 -15.16
C GLY A 483 -12.85 -32.20 -14.09
N ILE A 484 -11.56 -32.28 -13.81
CA ILE A 484 -11.00 -33.17 -12.80
C ILE A 484 -10.19 -32.32 -11.82
N GLY A 485 -10.64 -32.25 -10.57
CA GLY A 485 -9.91 -31.59 -9.49
C GLY A 485 -8.97 -32.57 -8.80
N ALA A 486 -7.73 -32.17 -8.60
CA ALA A 486 -6.62 -32.96 -8.05
C ALA A 486 -5.77 -32.13 -7.10
N HIS A 487 -4.71 -32.74 -6.55
CA HIS A 487 -3.73 -32.05 -5.72
C HIS A 487 -2.32 -32.48 -6.14
N ALA A 488 -1.41 -31.53 -6.38
CA ALA A 488 -0.03 -31.88 -6.71
C ALA A 488 0.67 -32.64 -5.56
N ALA A 489 1.63 -33.53 -5.77
CA ALA A 489 1.84 -34.25 -7.02
C ALA A 489 0.65 -35.20 -7.32
N SER A 490 0.23 -35.25 -8.59
CA SER A 490 -0.81 -36.19 -9.04
C SER A 490 -0.50 -36.80 -10.42
N LYS A 491 -0.99 -38.02 -10.66
CA LYS A 491 -0.99 -38.71 -11.95
C LYS A 491 -2.33 -39.41 -12.17
N ILE A 492 -2.95 -39.19 -13.33
CA ILE A 492 -4.24 -39.78 -13.70
C ILE A 492 -4.10 -40.39 -15.10
N LEU A 493 -4.06 -41.72 -15.17
CA LEU A 493 -3.91 -42.48 -16.41
C LEU A 493 -5.28 -42.95 -16.92
N MET A 494 -5.58 -42.68 -18.19
CA MET A 494 -6.86 -42.95 -18.83
C MET A 494 -6.70 -43.66 -20.18
N GLU A 495 -7.70 -44.44 -20.56
CA GLU A 495 -7.81 -45.05 -21.90
C GLU A 495 -8.41 -44.05 -22.90
N LEU A 496 -7.81 -43.95 -24.08
CA LEU A 496 -8.32 -43.14 -25.17
C LEU A 496 -9.25 -43.96 -26.09
N PRO A 497 -10.33 -43.35 -26.64
CA PRO A 497 -11.13 -43.97 -27.69
C PRO A 497 -10.29 -44.26 -28.94
N GLU A 498 -10.55 -45.37 -29.65
CA GLU A 498 -9.81 -45.77 -30.86
C GLU A 498 -9.86 -44.71 -31.99
N ASN A 499 -10.94 -43.92 -32.02
CA ASN A 499 -11.13 -42.83 -32.98
C ASN A 499 -10.83 -41.44 -32.42
N ALA A 500 -10.06 -41.33 -31.33
CA ALA A 500 -9.58 -40.05 -30.81
C ALA A 500 -8.77 -39.27 -31.87
N ASP A 501 -9.09 -37.99 -32.04
CA ASP A 501 -8.40 -37.10 -32.97
C ASP A 501 -7.59 -36.04 -32.21
N THR A 502 -8.25 -35.30 -31.32
CA THR A 502 -7.65 -34.14 -30.65
C THR A 502 -8.22 -33.96 -29.24
N LEU A 503 -7.35 -33.79 -28.24
CA LEU A 503 -7.71 -33.35 -26.88
C LEU A 503 -7.70 -31.83 -26.80
N PHE A 504 -8.72 -31.28 -26.16
CA PHE A 504 -8.78 -29.90 -25.71
C PHE A 504 -8.97 -29.90 -24.20
N VAL A 505 -8.10 -29.22 -23.46
CA VAL A 505 -8.21 -29.17 -21.99
C VAL A 505 -7.66 -27.85 -21.45
N GLY A 506 -8.30 -27.34 -20.39
CA GLY A 506 -7.78 -26.25 -19.59
C GLY A 506 -7.00 -26.77 -18.38
N ALA A 507 -6.00 -26.03 -17.92
CA ALA A 507 -5.23 -26.35 -16.73
C ALA A 507 -5.07 -25.09 -15.87
N GLY A 508 -5.29 -25.18 -14.55
CA GLY A 508 -5.13 -24.06 -13.64
C GLY A 508 -5.23 -24.44 -12.17
N ILE A 509 -4.75 -23.56 -11.30
CA ILE A 509 -4.88 -23.70 -9.84
C ILE A 509 -6.30 -23.31 -9.42
N ASP A 510 -6.95 -24.14 -8.60
CA ASP A 510 -8.30 -23.85 -8.10
C ASP A 510 -8.28 -22.60 -7.20
N ALA A 511 -9.29 -21.75 -7.36
CA ALA A 511 -9.43 -20.48 -6.66
C ALA A 511 -9.63 -20.63 -5.14
N GLU A 512 -9.98 -21.82 -4.64
CA GLU A 512 -10.05 -22.13 -3.22
C GLU A 512 -8.71 -21.90 -2.51
N CYS A 513 -7.61 -22.01 -3.25
CA CYS A 513 -6.25 -21.80 -2.77
C CYS A 513 -5.71 -20.37 -2.91
N ARG A 514 -6.52 -19.43 -3.39
CA ARG A 514 -6.17 -17.99 -3.49
C ARG A 514 -4.80 -17.76 -4.11
N ASP A 515 -3.84 -17.20 -3.37
CA ASP A 515 -2.49 -16.89 -3.83
C ASP A 515 -1.46 -17.96 -3.40
N ASP A 516 -1.89 -18.97 -2.64
CA ASP A 516 -1.01 -19.91 -1.92
C ASP A 516 -0.63 -21.15 -2.75
N GLY A 517 -1.46 -21.52 -3.74
CA GLY A 517 -1.22 -22.69 -4.58
C GLY A 517 -0.30 -22.44 -5.77
N SER A 518 0.52 -23.44 -6.13
CA SER A 518 1.32 -23.44 -7.35
C SER A 518 1.62 -24.83 -7.87
N ALA A 519 1.59 -25.03 -9.18
CA ALA A 519 1.93 -26.33 -9.77
C ALA A 519 2.34 -26.19 -11.24
N ILE A 520 3.00 -27.24 -11.74
CA ILE A 520 3.28 -27.43 -13.16
C ILE A 520 2.37 -28.55 -13.68
N PHE A 521 1.66 -28.30 -14.76
CA PHE A 521 0.79 -29.26 -15.43
C PHE A 521 1.53 -29.89 -16.60
N ILE A 522 1.41 -31.21 -16.73
CA ILE A 522 2.10 -32.03 -17.71
C ILE A 522 1.08 -32.98 -18.35
N ILE A 523 1.12 -33.10 -19.67
CA ILE A 523 0.30 -34.08 -20.42
C ILE A 523 1.24 -35.07 -21.08
N ASN A 524 1.05 -36.35 -20.80
CA ASN A 524 1.73 -37.46 -21.45
C ASN A 524 0.75 -38.25 -22.34
N VAL A 525 1.17 -38.59 -23.55
CA VAL A 525 0.42 -39.43 -24.49
C VAL A 525 1.26 -40.65 -24.82
N ASP A 526 0.74 -41.85 -24.57
CA ASP A 526 1.48 -43.12 -24.66
C ASP A 526 2.89 -43.04 -24.02
N GLU A 527 2.93 -42.60 -22.75
CA GLU A 527 4.15 -42.48 -21.92
C GLU A 527 5.14 -41.39 -22.36
N LYS A 528 4.80 -40.57 -23.35
CA LYS A 528 5.64 -39.45 -23.81
C LYS A 528 5.06 -38.08 -23.41
N GLU A 529 5.87 -37.25 -22.76
CA GLU A 529 5.53 -35.84 -22.50
C GLU A 529 5.33 -35.09 -23.83
N VAL A 530 4.13 -34.53 -24.01
CA VAL A 530 3.77 -33.74 -25.20
C VAL A 530 3.49 -32.28 -24.87
N TRP A 531 3.26 -31.95 -23.59
CA TRP A 531 3.03 -30.58 -23.15
C TRP A 531 3.35 -30.37 -21.68
N ARG A 532 3.81 -29.16 -21.35
CA ARG A 532 4.14 -28.68 -20.01
C ARG A 532 3.77 -27.19 -19.87
N SER A 533 3.08 -26.80 -18.80
CA SER A 533 2.60 -25.42 -18.59
C SER A 533 3.68 -24.42 -18.16
N GLY A 534 4.77 -24.89 -17.57
CA GLY A 534 5.59 -24.07 -16.66
C GLY A 534 4.86 -23.81 -15.33
N LEU A 535 5.47 -23.05 -14.43
CA LEU A 535 4.90 -22.80 -13.10
C LEU A 535 3.63 -21.95 -13.19
N MET A 536 2.50 -22.54 -12.79
CA MET A 536 1.22 -21.85 -12.63
C MET A 536 1.02 -21.50 -11.15
N ARG A 537 0.37 -20.37 -10.87
CA ARG A 537 0.10 -19.88 -9.51
C ARG A 537 -1.38 -19.60 -9.31
N GLY A 538 -1.81 -19.66 -8.07
CA GLY A 538 -3.14 -19.23 -7.64
C GLY A 538 -3.48 -17.82 -8.13
N ARG A 539 -4.75 -17.60 -8.47
CA ARG A 539 -5.28 -16.42 -9.21
C ARG A 539 -4.64 -16.13 -10.57
N GLY A 540 -3.77 -17.00 -11.07
CA GLY A 540 -3.24 -16.93 -12.42
C GLY A 540 -4.27 -17.25 -13.51
N ASP A 541 -3.87 -17.05 -14.75
CA ASP A 541 -4.66 -17.43 -15.92
C ASP A 541 -4.72 -18.96 -16.08
N VAL A 542 -5.76 -19.43 -16.77
CA VAL A 542 -5.92 -20.84 -17.17
C VAL A 542 -5.15 -21.09 -18.46
N ALA A 543 -4.31 -22.11 -18.49
CA ALA A 543 -3.66 -22.57 -19.71
C ALA A 543 -4.67 -23.38 -20.53
N LEU A 544 -4.92 -23.00 -21.78
CA LEU A 544 -5.76 -23.76 -22.71
C LEU A 544 -4.87 -24.46 -23.72
N VAL A 545 -4.99 -25.78 -23.83
CA VAL A 545 -4.11 -26.59 -24.68
C VAL A 545 -4.90 -27.50 -25.61
N GLN A 546 -4.36 -27.67 -26.82
CA GLN A 546 -4.85 -28.58 -27.84
C GLN A 546 -3.75 -29.59 -28.19
N ILE A 547 -4.03 -30.89 -28.01
CA ILE A 547 -3.06 -31.98 -28.21
C ILE A 547 -3.61 -32.96 -29.27
N PRO A 548 -2.87 -33.22 -30.37
CA PRO A 548 -3.21 -34.29 -31.31
C PRO A 548 -3.12 -35.68 -30.66
N LEU A 549 -4.09 -36.56 -30.93
CA LEU A 549 -4.22 -37.90 -30.34
C LEU A 549 -4.31 -39.02 -31.39
N GLN A 550 -4.02 -38.75 -32.67
CA GLN A 550 -4.21 -39.76 -33.72
C GLN A 550 -3.32 -40.99 -33.49
N GLY A 551 -3.95 -42.15 -33.35
CA GLY A 551 -3.27 -43.43 -33.12
C GLY A 551 -2.80 -43.65 -31.68
N ALA A 552 -3.13 -42.74 -30.76
CA ALA A 552 -2.78 -42.87 -29.35
C ALA A 552 -3.76 -43.77 -28.59
N SER A 553 -3.26 -44.45 -27.55
CA SER A 553 -4.07 -45.39 -26.76
C SER A 553 -4.27 -44.96 -25.30
N LYS A 554 -3.31 -44.22 -24.74
CA LYS A 554 -3.32 -43.79 -23.35
C LYS A 554 -3.03 -42.30 -23.22
N LEU A 555 -3.70 -41.68 -22.25
CA LEU A 555 -3.49 -40.30 -21.83
C LEU A 555 -3.20 -40.28 -20.33
N GLU A 556 -2.13 -39.61 -19.93
CA GLU A 556 -1.84 -39.33 -18.52
C GLU A 556 -1.81 -37.82 -18.28
N LEU A 557 -2.55 -37.40 -17.26
CA LEU A 557 -2.51 -36.05 -16.72
C LEU A 557 -1.66 -36.05 -15.46
N GLU A 558 -0.61 -35.24 -15.45
CA GLU A 558 0.33 -35.15 -14.33
C GLU A 558 0.41 -33.70 -13.82
N THR A 559 0.47 -33.55 -12.50
CA THR A 559 0.71 -32.24 -11.86
C THR A 559 1.87 -32.34 -10.88
N ASP A 560 2.85 -31.45 -10.99
CA ASP A 560 4.07 -31.39 -10.18
C ASP A 560 4.03 -30.16 -9.25
N PRO A 561 4.30 -30.30 -7.94
CA PRO A 561 4.25 -29.20 -6.97
C PRO A 561 5.36 -28.15 -7.09
N ASP A 562 6.46 -28.41 -7.82
CA ASP A 562 7.61 -27.47 -7.93
C ASP A 562 8.15 -26.97 -6.56
N GLY A 563 8.16 -27.87 -5.57
CA GLY A 563 8.79 -27.67 -4.26
C GLY A 563 7.83 -27.57 -3.07
N SER A 564 7.06 -26.48 -2.96
CA SER A 564 6.01 -26.34 -1.92
C SER A 564 4.83 -27.25 -2.26
N ASN A 565 4.10 -27.79 -1.28
CA ASN A 565 2.91 -28.63 -1.51
C ASN A 565 1.69 -28.16 -0.69
N SER A 566 1.59 -26.84 -0.48
CA SER A 566 0.59 -26.25 0.42
C SER A 566 -0.50 -25.59 -0.41
N CYS A 567 -1.67 -26.22 -0.48
CA CYS A 567 -2.80 -25.76 -1.30
C CYS A 567 -2.51 -25.81 -2.82
N ASP A 568 -1.80 -26.83 -3.29
CA ASP A 568 -1.56 -27.04 -4.72
C ASP A 568 -2.73 -27.80 -5.35
N HIS A 569 -3.93 -27.23 -5.19
CA HIS A 569 -5.15 -27.79 -5.70
C HIS A 569 -5.23 -27.46 -7.20
N THR A 570 -5.20 -28.50 -8.02
CA THR A 570 -5.02 -28.41 -9.47
C THR A 570 -6.27 -28.88 -10.19
N ASP A 571 -6.71 -28.12 -11.19
CA ASP A 571 -7.88 -28.47 -11.99
C ASP A 571 -7.54 -28.67 -13.46
N TRP A 572 -8.00 -29.80 -14.00
CA TRP A 572 -8.09 -30.06 -15.43
C TRP A 572 -9.50 -29.70 -15.92
N LEU A 573 -9.65 -28.58 -16.62
CA LEU A 573 -10.90 -27.86 -16.81
C LEU A 573 -11.49 -28.09 -18.20
N ASN A 574 -12.78 -28.43 -18.27
CA ASN A 574 -13.55 -28.65 -19.50
C ASN A 574 -12.82 -29.52 -20.54
N GLY A 575 -12.08 -30.54 -20.09
CA GLY A 575 -11.41 -31.48 -20.97
C GLY A 575 -12.40 -32.22 -21.87
N TYR A 576 -12.15 -32.24 -23.18
CA TYR A 576 -12.88 -33.06 -24.14
C TYR A 576 -12.00 -33.53 -25.29
N ILE A 577 -12.35 -34.70 -25.84
CA ILE A 577 -11.73 -35.27 -27.02
C ILE A 577 -12.70 -35.12 -28.19
N LYS A 578 -12.20 -34.55 -29.28
CA LYS A 578 -12.87 -34.61 -30.58
C LYS A 578 -12.55 -35.95 -31.23
N LEU A 579 -13.58 -36.64 -31.70
CA LEU A 579 -13.45 -37.88 -32.46
C LEU A 579 -13.36 -37.59 -33.97
N ARG A 580 -12.72 -38.52 -34.69
CA ARG A 580 -12.59 -38.49 -36.16
C ARG A 580 -13.94 -38.64 -36.87
#